data_AF-Q96UG8-F1
#
_entry.id   AF-Q96UG8-F1
#
_cell.length_a   1.000
_cell.length_b   1.000
_cell.length_c   1.000
_cell.angle_alpha   90.00
_cell.angle_beta   90.00
_cell.angle_gamma   90.00
#
_symmetry.space_group_name_H-M   'P 1'
#
loop_
_entity.id
_entity.type
_entity.pdbx_description
1 polymer ?
#
loop_
_entity_poly.entity_id
_entity_poly.type
_entity_poly.pdbx_seq_one_letter_code
_entity_poly.pdbx_strand_id
1 'polypeptide(L)'
;QFKMRGKRIESAEVEAAMLSHVSVRDAAVVVQKDDGDKADLVGFVVIDHDHSLEGDANDNQVEGWQDHFETEMYADIGDINPSTIGKDFKGWTSMYDGSEIDKVEMQEWLDDTIKTLRDGQAPGHVLEVGTGSGMILFNLGDGLQSYRGLEPSKSAAAFTNSVIKSVPSLAGKAEVHIGTAQDISQLSDLHPDLVVINSVAQYFPSPEYLAQVADTLVHLPGVKRLFFGDMRTNATNKHFLAARAVRTLGDNATKDSVRQKMAELEEREEELLVEPAFFTALQDRFPDLVHHVEILPKNMHATNELSAYRYAAVVHIRHHDSVPVHTIEKGAWVDFGASRMDRNSLLQFLRRSKGSSAVAISNIPFAKTVFERQIVESLEEEDKSKLDGAAWISTIRSEADSRASLSVPDLHELAQDAGFRLEVSAARQWSQSGALDAVFHHLPSPSDTRRTLIKFPTDNHLRSSATLANRPLQGLQRRRAALQVRERLQSLLPTYMIP
;
A
#
# COMPACT_ATOMS: atom_id res chain seq x y z
N GLN A 1 11.46 43.60 -1.60
CA GLN A 1 11.59 44.45 -0.41
C GLN A 1 10.31 44.50 0.41
N PHE A 2 10.37 44.23 1.71
CA PHE A 2 9.26 44.45 2.65
C PHE A 2 9.76 44.95 4.02
N LYS A 3 8.83 45.43 4.85
CA LYS A 3 9.11 45.85 6.24
C LYS A 3 8.42 44.89 7.20
N MET A 4 9.20 44.27 8.09
CA MET A 4 8.67 43.48 9.22
C MET A 4 9.24 44.01 10.52
N ARG A 5 8.38 44.22 11.52
CA ARG A 5 8.76 44.68 12.86
C ARG A 5 9.70 45.91 12.84
N GLY A 6 9.46 46.84 11.88
CA GLY A 6 10.26 48.05 11.69
C GLY A 6 11.61 47.87 10.97
N LYS A 7 11.98 46.66 10.57
CA LYS A 7 13.21 46.35 9.82
C LYS A 7 12.92 46.15 8.34
N ARG A 8 13.81 46.67 7.49
CA ARG A 8 13.79 46.47 6.03
C ARG A 8 14.42 45.11 5.73
N ILE A 9 13.72 44.29 4.94
CA ILE A 9 14.20 42.97 4.52
C ILE A 9 14.12 42.92 2.98
N GLU A 10 15.21 42.49 2.36
CA GLU A 10 15.28 42.20 0.94
C GLU A 10 15.17 40.69 0.74
N SER A 11 14.07 40.21 0.15
CA SER A 11 13.87 38.78 -0.11
C SER A 11 15.03 38.16 -0.89
N ALA A 12 15.53 38.89 -1.90
CA ALA A 12 16.65 38.45 -2.71
C ALA A 12 17.93 38.17 -1.90
N GLU A 13 18.15 38.87 -0.77
CA GLU A 13 19.29 38.61 0.12
C GLU A 13 19.10 37.29 0.88
N VAL A 14 17.88 37.03 1.36
CA VAL A 14 17.54 35.78 2.03
C VAL A 14 17.57 34.61 1.06
N GLU A 15 16.98 34.77 -0.13
CA GLU A 15 16.99 33.78 -1.22
C GLU A 15 18.43 33.44 -1.65
N ALA A 16 19.29 34.46 -1.83
CA ALA A 16 20.71 34.23 -2.15
C ALA A 16 21.45 33.48 -1.03
N ALA A 17 21.13 33.74 0.24
CA ALA A 17 21.71 33.02 1.36
C ALA A 17 21.22 31.55 1.39
N MET A 18 19.95 31.29 1.07
CA MET A 18 19.39 29.94 0.93
C MET A 18 20.06 29.16 -0.20
N LEU A 19 20.21 29.79 -1.38
CA LEU A 19 20.91 29.25 -2.56
C LEU A 19 22.41 28.99 -2.31
N SER A 20 23.00 29.53 -1.25
CA SER A 20 24.40 29.26 -0.90
C SER A 20 24.62 27.88 -0.29
N HIS A 21 23.55 27.18 0.09
CA HIS A 21 23.63 25.81 0.59
C HIS A 21 23.73 24.83 -0.58
N VAL A 22 24.71 23.92 -0.53
CA VAL A 22 25.08 23.04 -1.67
C VAL A 22 23.94 22.20 -2.22
N SER A 23 22.98 21.83 -1.37
CA SER A 23 21.82 21.01 -1.76
C SER A 23 20.63 21.81 -2.29
N VAL A 24 20.64 23.14 -2.23
CA VAL A 24 19.51 23.98 -2.63
C VAL A 24 19.68 24.41 -4.10
N ARG A 25 18.74 23.99 -4.95
CA ARG A 25 18.68 24.36 -6.36
C ARG A 25 17.98 25.69 -6.59
N ASP A 26 16.86 25.90 -5.88
CA ASP A 26 16.01 27.09 -6.04
C ASP A 26 15.47 27.53 -4.68
N ALA A 27 15.21 28.84 -4.52
CA ALA A 27 14.69 29.40 -3.28
C ALA A 27 13.78 30.60 -3.54
N ALA A 28 12.69 30.69 -2.78
CA ALA A 28 11.78 31.82 -2.80
C ALA A 28 11.36 32.21 -1.38
N VAL A 29 11.26 33.50 -1.11
CA VAL A 29 10.92 34.01 0.22
C VAL A 29 9.69 34.91 0.15
N VAL A 30 8.65 34.54 0.88
CA VAL A 30 7.38 35.28 0.95
C VAL A 30 7.08 35.74 2.37
N VAL A 31 6.16 36.71 2.48
CA VAL A 31 5.63 37.16 3.77
C VAL A 31 4.21 36.62 3.91
N GLN A 32 4.00 35.78 4.91
CA GLN A 32 2.67 35.31 5.29
C GLN A 32 2.13 36.20 6.42
N LYS A 33 0.89 36.67 6.26
CA LYS A 33 0.19 37.42 7.31
C LYS A 33 -0.83 36.52 7.97
N ASP A 34 -0.77 36.43 9.29
CA ASP A 34 -1.83 35.83 10.10
C ASP A 34 -2.97 36.83 10.33
N ASP A 35 -4.16 36.32 10.67
CA ASP A 35 -5.37 37.09 11.00
C ASP A 35 -5.18 38.11 12.16
N GLY A 36 -4.06 38.04 12.89
CA GLY A 36 -3.71 38.91 14.00
C GLY A 36 -2.67 40.00 13.71
N ASP A 37 -2.49 40.45 12.45
CA ASP A 37 -1.48 41.45 12.02
C ASP A 37 -0.01 41.03 12.25
N LYS A 38 0.23 39.75 12.58
CA LYS A 38 1.58 39.18 12.62
C LYS A 38 1.99 38.77 11.22
N ALA A 39 3.12 39.30 10.77
CA ALA A 39 3.75 38.91 9.52
C ALA A 39 4.94 38.01 9.85
N ASP A 40 4.97 36.83 9.26
CA ASP A 40 6.07 35.88 9.32
C ASP A 40 6.69 35.70 7.94
N LEU A 41 7.99 35.40 7.94
CA LEU A 41 8.78 35.10 6.76
C LEU A 41 8.67 33.61 6.49
N VAL A 42 8.33 33.22 5.26
CA VAL A 42 8.28 31.82 4.85
C VAL A 42 9.21 31.62 3.67
N GLY A 43 10.16 30.70 3.84
CA GLY A 43 11.14 30.34 2.83
C GLY A 43 10.80 28.99 2.21
N PHE A 44 10.67 28.96 0.89
CA PHE A 44 10.52 27.74 0.10
C PHE A 44 11.87 27.40 -0.53
N VAL A 45 12.27 26.13 -0.46
CA VAL A 45 13.46 25.62 -1.14
C VAL A 45 13.11 24.45 -2.04
N VAL A 46 13.80 24.37 -3.17
CA VAL A 46 13.89 23.14 -3.96
C VAL A 46 15.26 22.54 -3.73
N ILE A 47 15.30 21.28 -3.31
CA ILE A 47 16.53 20.55 -3.02
C ILE A 47 16.84 19.67 -4.23
N ASP A 48 18.09 19.64 -4.68
CA ASP A 48 18.54 18.67 -5.68
C ASP A 48 18.69 17.29 -5.04
N HIS A 49 18.10 16.29 -5.70
CA HIS A 49 18.22 14.89 -5.31
C HIS A 49 19.63 14.40 -5.65
N ASP A 50 20.51 14.37 -4.66
CA ASP A 50 21.83 13.76 -4.84
C ASP A 50 21.71 12.23 -4.81
N HIS A 51 21.66 11.63 -6.00
CA HIS A 51 21.60 10.19 -6.20
C HIS A 51 22.79 9.44 -5.57
N SER A 52 23.93 10.10 -5.32
CA SER A 52 25.10 9.44 -4.74
C SER A 52 24.94 9.10 -3.26
N LEU A 53 24.04 9.77 -2.54
CA LEU A 53 23.73 9.52 -1.13
C LEU A 53 22.58 8.52 -0.92
N GLU A 54 21.94 8.04 -2.00
CA GLU A 54 20.79 7.13 -1.93
C GLU A 54 21.21 5.72 -1.44
N GLY A 55 22.40 5.24 -1.79
CA GLY A 55 22.91 3.93 -1.36
C GLY A 55 23.06 3.85 0.16
N ASP A 56 23.89 4.72 0.72
CA ASP A 56 24.12 4.78 2.17
C ASP A 56 22.83 5.09 2.95
N ALA A 57 21.94 5.93 2.41
CA ALA A 57 20.66 6.23 3.06
C ALA A 57 19.69 5.04 3.06
N ASN A 58 19.66 4.25 1.98
CA ASN A 58 18.84 3.05 1.88
C ASN A 58 19.31 1.98 2.88
N ASP A 59 20.61 1.72 2.95
CA ASP A 59 21.19 0.72 3.87
C ASP A 59 20.93 1.13 5.33
N ASN A 60 21.15 2.41 5.67
CA ASN A 60 20.84 2.94 7.00
C ASN A 60 19.35 2.83 7.36
N GLN A 61 18.43 2.93 6.39
CA GLN A 61 17.00 2.79 6.67
C GLN A 61 16.62 1.33 6.92
N VAL A 62 17.17 0.40 6.15
CA VAL A 62 16.96 -1.04 6.37
C VAL A 62 17.49 -1.44 7.76
N GLU A 63 18.68 -0.96 8.13
CA GLU A 63 19.23 -1.13 9.49
C GLU A 63 18.33 -0.47 10.56
N GLY A 64 17.84 0.75 10.31
CA GLY A 64 16.95 1.46 11.23
C GLY A 64 15.63 0.71 11.50
N TRP A 65 15.01 0.13 10.46
CA TRP A 65 13.85 -0.73 10.63
C TRP A 65 14.19 -2.01 11.38
N GLN A 66 15.30 -2.67 11.04
CA GLN A 66 15.77 -3.87 11.74
C GLN A 66 15.94 -3.60 13.24
N ASP A 67 16.60 -2.51 13.61
CA ASP A 67 16.83 -2.13 15.01
C ASP A 67 15.51 -1.83 15.73
N HIS A 68 14.58 -1.12 15.08
CA HIS A 68 13.24 -0.88 15.65
C HIS A 68 12.48 -2.20 15.89
N PHE A 69 12.49 -3.12 14.93
CA PHE A 69 11.84 -4.44 15.11
C PHE A 69 12.50 -5.25 16.23
N GLU A 70 13.83 -5.32 16.26
CA GLU A 70 14.57 -6.07 17.28
C GLU A 70 14.32 -5.52 18.69
N THR A 71 14.27 -4.19 18.84
CA THR A 71 14.21 -3.52 20.15
C THR A 71 12.81 -3.20 20.66
N GLU A 72 11.83 -3.01 19.77
CA GLU A 72 10.46 -2.67 20.17
C GLU A 72 9.50 -3.82 19.92
N MET A 73 9.40 -4.32 18.68
CA MET A 73 8.39 -5.32 18.32
C MET A 73 8.72 -6.72 18.86
N TYR A 74 9.98 -7.14 18.76
CA TYR A 74 10.45 -8.48 19.12
C TYR A 74 11.13 -8.55 20.49
N ALA A 75 11.13 -7.48 21.27
CA ALA A 75 11.75 -7.43 22.60
C ALA A 75 11.29 -8.59 23.51
N ASP A 76 9.98 -8.87 23.52
CA ASP A 76 9.41 -10.01 24.26
C ASP A 76 8.88 -11.11 23.33
N ILE A 77 9.53 -11.34 22.18
CA ILE A 77 9.12 -12.42 21.28
C ILE A 77 9.21 -13.80 21.95
N GLY A 78 10.11 -13.95 22.93
CA GLY A 78 10.23 -15.16 23.75
C GLY A 78 9.03 -15.44 24.66
N ASP A 79 8.20 -14.43 24.92
CA ASP A 79 7.01 -14.53 25.79
C ASP A 79 5.73 -14.89 25.01
N ILE A 80 5.83 -15.09 23.68
CA ILE A 80 4.71 -15.53 22.87
C ILE A 80 4.17 -16.86 23.42
N ASN A 81 2.86 -16.87 23.70
CA ASN A 81 2.18 -18.06 24.17
C ASN A 81 2.25 -19.17 23.09
N PRO A 82 2.74 -20.38 23.41
CA PRO A 82 2.83 -21.48 22.45
C PRO A 82 1.51 -21.82 21.74
N SER A 83 0.37 -21.59 22.39
CA SER A 83 -0.97 -21.84 21.82
C SER A 83 -1.40 -20.81 20.77
N THR A 84 -0.73 -19.67 20.68
CA THR A 84 -1.03 -18.59 19.74
C THR A 84 0.06 -18.41 18.69
N ILE A 85 1.02 -19.34 18.58
CA ILE A 85 2.08 -19.27 17.57
C ILE A 85 1.47 -19.14 16.17
N GLY A 86 1.97 -18.17 15.40
CA GLY A 86 1.46 -17.82 14.07
C GLY A 86 0.14 -17.03 14.07
N LYS A 87 -0.42 -16.74 15.26
CA LYS A 87 -1.67 -15.99 15.47
C LYS A 87 -1.58 -15.10 16.72
N ASP A 88 -0.37 -14.68 17.08
CA ASP A 88 -0.11 -13.90 18.29
C ASP A 88 -0.57 -12.45 18.10
N PHE A 89 -0.54 -11.96 16.86
CA PHE A 89 -0.95 -10.62 16.43
C PHE A 89 -0.34 -9.49 17.26
N LYS A 90 0.77 -9.74 17.96
CA LYS A 90 1.42 -8.72 18.81
C LYS A 90 1.99 -7.62 17.91
N GLY A 91 1.79 -6.37 18.28
CA GLY A 91 2.30 -5.20 17.54
C GLY A 91 1.37 -4.69 16.43
N TRP A 92 0.23 -5.34 16.17
CA TRP A 92 -0.75 -4.82 15.21
C TRP A 92 -1.60 -3.72 15.83
N THR A 93 -1.29 -2.48 15.49
CA THR A 93 -1.98 -1.29 16.00
C THR A 93 -2.66 -0.50 14.89
N SER A 94 -3.76 0.13 15.27
CA SER A 94 -4.59 0.97 14.41
C SER A 94 -3.82 2.23 14.01
N MET A 95 -3.65 2.47 12.71
CA MET A 95 -3.03 3.69 12.19
C MET A 95 -3.89 4.95 12.43
N TYR A 96 -5.13 4.78 12.91
CA TYR A 96 -6.03 5.88 13.24
C TYR A 96 -5.78 6.48 14.62
N ASP A 97 -5.50 5.64 15.62
CA ASP A 97 -5.48 6.03 17.04
C ASP A 97 -4.44 5.28 17.90
N GLY A 98 -3.70 4.32 17.32
CA GLY A 98 -2.64 3.58 17.98
C GLY A 98 -3.10 2.46 18.92
N SER A 99 -4.40 2.18 19.01
CA SER A 99 -4.89 1.03 19.79
C SER A 99 -4.58 -0.29 19.08
N GLU A 100 -4.57 -1.42 19.80
CA GLU A 100 -4.51 -2.73 19.14
C GLU A 100 -5.70 -2.93 18.18
N ILE A 101 -5.45 -3.55 17.02
CA ILE A 101 -6.53 -3.98 16.12
C ILE A 101 -7.24 -5.18 16.75
N ASP A 102 -8.56 -5.24 16.59
CA ASP A 102 -9.35 -6.36 17.12
C ASP A 102 -8.87 -7.71 16.57
N LYS A 103 -8.72 -8.70 17.46
CA LYS A 103 -8.12 -10.00 17.11
C LYS A 103 -8.97 -10.82 16.15
N VAL A 104 -10.30 -10.62 16.12
CA VAL A 104 -11.18 -11.27 15.15
C VAL A 104 -10.94 -10.67 13.77
N GLU A 105 -10.78 -9.35 13.68
CA GLU A 105 -10.45 -8.68 12.42
C GLU A 105 -9.05 -9.08 11.92
N MET A 106 -8.08 -9.23 12.82
CA MET A 106 -6.74 -9.73 12.47
C MET A 106 -6.76 -11.19 12.02
N GLN A 107 -7.57 -12.04 12.65
CA GLN A 107 -7.75 -13.41 12.18
C GLN A 107 -8.42 -13.44 10.80
N GLU A 108 -9.41 -12.60 10.55
CA GLU A 108 -10.04 -12.47 9.23
C GLU A 108 -9.03 -12.02 8.17
N TRP A 109 -8.17 -11.04 8.49
CA TRP A 109 -7.08 -10.61 7.61
C TRP A 109 -6.11 -11.73 7.28
N LEU A 110 -5.73 -12.54 8.28
CA LEU A 110 -4.82 -13.67 8.09
C LEU A 110 -5.47 -14.76 7.23
N ASP A 111 -6.73 -15.09 7.50
CA ASP A 111 -7.48 -16.10 6.75
C ASP A 111 -7.65 -15.69 5.27
N ASP A 112 -7.99 -14.43 5.00
CA ASP A 112 -8.07 -13.88 3.64
C ASP A 112 -6.69 -13.93 2.94
N THR A 113 -5.63 -13.53 3.65
CA THR A 113 -4.26 -13.52 3.12
C THR A 113 -3.80 -14.93 2.75
N ILE A 114 -3.97 -15.91 3.64
CA ILE A 114 -3.59 -17.31 3.39
C ILE A 114 -4.43 -17.91 2.26
N LYS A 115 -5.74 -17.65 2.23
CA LYS A 115 -6.61 -18.10 1.14
C LYS A 115 -6.17 -17.54 -0.21
N THR A 116 -5.86 -16.25 -0.26
CA THR A 116 -5.43 -15.56 -1.48
C THR A 116 -4.07 -16.08 -1.97
N LEU A 117 -3.10 -16.19 -1.05
CA LEU A 117 -1.76 -16.71 -1.28
C LEU A 117 -1.79 -18.17 -1.77
N ARG A 118 -2.60 -19.02 -1.14
CA ARG A 118 -2.69 -20.43 -1.52
C ARG A 118 -3.42 -20.65 -2.83
N ASP A 119 -4.47 -19.87 -3.12
CA ASP A 119 -5.26 -19.99 -4.36
C ASP A 119 -5.69 -21.44 -4.67
N GLY A 120 -6.11 -22.17 -3.63
CA GLY A 120 -6.50 -23.58 -3.74
C GLY A 120 -5.36 -24.56 -4.07
N GLN A 121 -4.10 -24.12 -4.01
CA GLN A 121 -2.91 -24.92 -4.34
C GLN A 121 -2.14 -25.32 -3.07
N ALA A 122 -1.31 -26.37 -3.19
CA ALA A 122 -0.30 -26.69 -2.18
C ALA A 122 0.81 -25.63 -2.21
N PRO A 123 1.39 -25.26 -1.05
CA PRO A 123 2.47 -24.28 -1.00
C PRO A 123 3.77 -24.75 -1.67
N GLY A 124 4.05 -26.07 -1.68
CA GLY A 124 5.22 -26.63 -2.37
C GLY A 124 6.53 -26.18 -1.71
N HIS A 125 7.46 -25.67 -2.50
CA HIS A 125 8.67 -25.02 -2.02
C HIS A 125 8.44 -23.52 -1.84
N VAL A 126 8.58 -23.00 -0.61
CA VAL A 126 8.30 -21.60 -0.28
C VAL A 126 9.58 -20.83 0.06
N LEU A 127 9.71 -19.63 -0.49
CA LEU A 127 10.62 -18.59 -0.01
C LEU A 127 9.80 -17.46 0.59
N GLU A 128 10.11 -17.02 1.80
CA GLU A 128 9.45 -15.88 2.44
C GLU A 128 10.48 -14.83 2.85
N VAL A 129 10.24 -13.57 2.48
CA VAL A 129 11.06 -12.42 2.90
C VAL A 129 10.32 -11.68 4.00
N GLY A 130 10.98 -11.49 5.14
CA GLY A 130 10.42 -10.95 6.38
C GLY A 130 9.50 -11.95 7.07
N THR A 131 10.06 -13.09 7.49
CA THR A 131 9.29 -14.17 8.16
C THR A 131 8.70 -13.73 9.51
N GLY A 132 9.36 -12.78 10.20
CA GLY A 132 8.99 -12.34 11.54
C GLY A 132 8.82 -13.48 12.53
N SER A 133 7.73 -13.44 13.31
CA SER A 133 7.36 -14.51 14.25
C SER A 133 6.83 -15.79 13.58
N GLY A 134 6.86 -15.89 12.24
CA GLY A 134 6.44 -17.05 11.46
C GLY A 134 4.94 -17.09 11.13
N MET A 135 4.28 -15.94 11.08
CA MET A 135 2.82 -15.86 10.88
C MET A 135 2.34 -16.56 9.61
N ILE A 136 2.99 -16.33 8.47
CA ILE A 136 2.63 -17.04 7.24
C ILE A 136 3.06 -18.51 7.33
N LEU A 137 4.34 -18.77 7.62
CA LEU A 137 4.91 -20.13 7.79
C LEU A 137 3.98 -21.07 8.57
N PHE A 138 3.54 -20.66 9.76
CA PHE A 138 2.75 -21.52 10.66
C PHE A 138 1.28 -21.65 10.25
N ASN A 139 0.81 -20.90 9.24
CA ASN A 139 -0.55 -20.98 8.71
C ASN A 139 -0.62 -21.46 7.24
N LEU A 140 0.51 -21.79 6.59
CA LEU A 140 0.54 -22.30 5.20
C LEU A 140 -0.24 -23.61 5.01
N GLY A 141 -0.39 -24.41 6.08
CA GLY A 141 -1.12 -25.67 6.06
C GLY A 141 -0.39 -26.80 5.33
N ASP A 142 -1.17 -27.78 4.85
CA ASP A 142 -0.64 -29.01 4.24
C ASP A 142 -0.03 -28.79 2.85
N GLY A 143 0.91 -29.66 2.49
CA GLY A 143 1.56 -29.67 1.18
C GLY A 143 2.86 -28.85 1.09
N LEU A 144 3.38 -28.38 2.23
CA LEU A 144 4.71 -27.76 2.30
C LEU A 144 5.81 -28.81 2.15
N GLN A 145 6.68 -28.60 1.15
CA GLN A 145 7.82 -29.47 0.84
C GLN A 145 9.12 -28.93 1.42
N SER A 146 9.37 -27.63 1.25
CA SER A 146 10.44 -26.92 1.95
C SER A 146 10.06 -25.45 2.19
N TYR A 147 10.68 -24.83 3.18
CA TYR A 147 10.53 -23.42 3.46
C TYR A 147 11.88 -22.77 3.75
N ARG A 148 12.18 -21.67 3.07
CA ARG A 148 13.31 -20.80 3.33
C ARG A 148 12.79 -19.42 3.71
N GLY A 149 13.11 -18.97 4.91
CA GLY A 149 12.80 -17.62 5.38
C GLY A 149 14.02 -16.73 5.37
N LEU A 150 13.84 -15.44 5.09
CA LEU A 150 14.79 -14.37 5.39
C LEU A 150 14.15 -13.45 6.41
N GLU A 151 14.84 -13.17 7.51
CA GLU A 151 14.39 -12.28 8.57
C GLU A 151 15.57 -11.46 9.10
N PRO A 152 15.55 -10.13 9.00
CA PRO A 152 16.66 -9.30 9.49
C PRO A 152 16.82 -9.36 11.02
N SER A 153 15.73 -9.52 11.79
CA SER A 153 15.81 -9.65 13.25
C SER A 153 16.42 -10.99 13.68
N LYS A 154 17.48 -10.91 14.47
CA LYS A 154 18.15 -12.10 15.02
C LYS A 154 17.25 -12.82 16.01
N SER A 155 16.54 -12.07 16.85
CA SER A 155 15.62 -12.65 17.84
C SER A 155 14.44 -13.34 17.17
N ALA A 156 13.85 -12.74 16.13
CA ALA A 156 12.76 -13.36 15.38
C ALA A 156 13.21 -14.62 14.63
N ALA A 157 14.34 -14.57 13.92
CA ALA A 157 14.89 -15.74 13.25
C ALA A 157 15.21 -16.88 14.24
N ALA A 158 15.80 -16.58 15.40
CA ALA A 158 16.11 -17.57 16.42
C ALA A 158 14.85 -18.20 17.04
N PHE A 159 13.86 -17.36 17.37
CA PHE A 159 12.56 -17.81 17.88
C PHE A 159 11.87 -18.74 16.87
N THR A 160 11.70 -18.30 15.63
CA THR A 160 10.99 -19.07 14.60
C THR A 160 11.70 -20.39 14.31
N ASN A 161 13.03 -20.42 14.25
CA ASN A 161 13.79 -21.68 14.12
C ASN A 161 13.66 -22.62 15.32
N SER A 162 13.51 -22.08 16.54
CA SER A 162 13.24 -22.89 17.74
C SER A 162 11.89 -23.58 17.63
N VAL A 163 10.86 -22.85 17.19
CA VAL A 163 9.51 -23.39 16.95
C VAL A 163 9.52 -24.41 15.79
N ILE A 164 10.20 -24.13 14.68
CA ILE A 164 10.34 -25.07 13.56
C ILE A 164 10.89 -26.42 14.04
N LYS A 165 11.90 -26.42 14.92
CA LYS A 165 12.50 -27.64 15.46
C LYS A 165 11.56 -28.42 16.38
N SER A 166 10.63 -27.75 17.04
CA SER A 166 9.66 -28.39 17.94
C SER A 166 8.43 -28.95 17.21
N VAL A 167 8.16 -28.49 15.98
CA VAL A 167 7.04 -28.94 15.14
C VAL A 167 7.49 -30.06 14.19
N PRO A 168 7.08 -31.33 14.40
CA PRO A 168 7.60 -32.46 13.62
C PRO A 168 7.34 -32.38 12.11
N SER A 169 6.26 -31.72 11.69
CA SER A 169 5.94 -31.56 10.27
C SER A 169 6.87 -30.57 9.54
N LEU A 170 7.55 -29.68 10.28
CA LEU A 170 8.45 -28.63 9.77
C LEU A 170 9.93 -28.93 10.01
N ALA A 171 10.26 -29.70 11.05
CA ALA A 171 11.63 -30.07 11.38
C ALA A 171 12.36 -30.70 10.18
N GLY A 172 13.47 -30.09 9.76
CA GLY A 172 14.26 -30.52 8.60
C GLY A 172 13.70 -30.10 7.23
N LYS A 173 12.54 -29.43 7.18
CA LYS A 173 11.94 -28.88 5.95
C LYS A 173 11.95 -27.35 5.90
N ALA A 174 11.91 -26.70 7.06
CA ALA A 174 11.88 -25.25 7.18
C ALA A 174 13.16 -24.74 7.85
N GLU A 175 13.63 -23.57 7.41
CA GLU A 175 14.72 -22.83 8.05
C GLU A 175 14.54 -21.33 7.77
N VAL A 176 14.82 -20.50 8.78
CA VAL A 176 14.84 -19.04 8.66
C VAL A 176 16.28 -18.55 8.81
N HIS A 177 16.78 -17.85 7.81
CA HIS A 177 18.11 -17.24 7.81
C HIS A 177 18.03 -15.78 8.22
N ILE A 178 19.05 -15.29 8.90
CA ILE A 178 19.19 -13.87 9.17
C ILE A 178 19.61 -13.19 7.87
N GLY A 179 18.78 -12.27 7.38
CA GLY A 179 19.04 -11.57 6.12
C GLY A 179 17.84 -10.79 5.60
N THR A 180 18.08 -10.00 4.56
CA THR A 180 17.12 -9.10 3.91
C THR A 180 16.76 -9.60 2.52
N ALA A 181 15.88 -8.87 1.82
CA ALA A 181 15.53 -9.19 0.43
C ALA A 181 16.74 -9.16 -0.54
N GLN A 182 17.81 -8.42 -0.21
CA GLN A 182 19.04 -8.38 -1.01
C GLN A 182 19.88 -9.65 -0.90
N ASP A 183 19.69 -10.44 0.15
CA ASP A 183 20.47 -11.65 0.40
C ASP A 183 19.91 -12.88 -0.33
N ILE A 184 18.79 -12.74 -1.05
CA ILE A 184 18.15 -13.83 -1.79
C ILE A 184 19.12 -14.53 -2.74
N SER A 185 19.97 -13.78 -3.45
CA SER A 185 20.95 -14.35 -4.39
C SER A 185 22.08 -15.12 -3.70
N GLN A 186 22.24 -14.98 -2.38
CA GLN A 186 23.27 -15.68 -1.60
C GLN A 186 22.79 -17.05 -1.10
N LEU A 187 21.49 -17.33 -1.17
CA LEU A 187 20.93 -18.64 -0.80
C LEU A 187 21.23 -19.67 -1.90
N SER A 188 21.92 -20.75 -1.53
CA SER A 188 22.22 -21.88 -2.42
C SER A 188 21.00 -22.80 -2.61
N ASP A 189 20.90 -23.46 -3.77
CA ASP A 189 19.89 -24.48 -4.10
C ASP A 189 18.44 -24.00 -3.96
N LEU A 190 18.19 -22.72 -4.25
CA LEU A 190 16.89 -22.08 -4.13
C LEU A 190 16.00 -22.37 -5.35
N HIS A 191 14.97 -23.20 -5.17
CA HIS A 191 13.96 -23.54 -6.20
C HIS A 191 12.51 -23.41 -5.69
N PRO A 192 12.06 -22.21 -5.25
CA PRO A 192 10.72 -22.03 -4.72
C PRO A 192 9.68 -22.16 -5.83
N ASP A 193 8.52 -22.75 -5.53
CA ASP A 193 7.30 -22.61 -6.34
C ASP A 193 6.62 -21.27 -6.06
N LEU A 194 6.67 -20.82 -4.81
CA LEU A 194 6.00 -19.64 -4.28
C LEU A 194 6.99 -18.77 -3.51
N VAL A 195 7.04 -17.49 -3.86
CA VAL A 195 7.72 -16.47 -3.07
C VAL A 195 6.69 -15.59 -2.38
N VAL A 196 6.90 -15.29 -1.10
CA VAL A 196 6.01 -14.49 -0.26
C VAL A 196 6.74 -13.26 0.26
N ILE A 197 6.15 -12.09 0.05
CA ILE A 197 6.49 -10.82 0.69
C ILE A 197 5.18 -10.24 1.21
N ASN A 198 4.80 -10.56 2.45
CA ASN A 198 3.52 -10.15 3.02
C ASN A 198 3.73 -9.17 4.17
N SER A 199 3.19 -7.95 4.06
CA SER A 199 3.36 -6.86 5.05
C SER A 199 4.83 -6.47 5.32
N VAL A 200 5.69 -6.56 4.30
CA VAL A 200 7.15 -6.29 4.42
C VAL A 200 7.61 -5.19 3.48
N ALA A 201 7.08 -5.15 2.25
CA ALA A 201 7.54 -4.22 1.23
C ALA A 201 7.36 -2.73 1.62
N GLN A 202 6.45 -2.43 2.56
CA GLN A 202 6.25 -1.09 3.12
C GLN A 202 7.48 -0.57 3.90
N TYR A 203 8.38 -1.45 4.33
CA TYR A 203 9.63 -1.07 5.01
C TYR A 203 10.82 -0.98 4.05
N PHE A 204 10.60 -1.23 2.75
CA PHE A 204 11.66 -1.04 1.76
C PHE A 204 11.95 0.44 1.58
N PRO A 205 13.23 0.79 1.37
CA PRO A 205 13.63 2.18 1.46
C PRO A 205 13.24 3.02 0.25
N SER A 206 13.01 2.37 -0.90
CA SER A 206 12.76 3.04 -2.16
C SER A 206 12.02 2.16 -3.17
N PRO A 207 11.35 2.75 -4.17
CA PRO A 207 10.83 2.00 -5.30
C PRO A 207 11.91 1.27 -6.10
N GLU A 208 13.13 1.80 -6.15
CA GLU A 208 14.26 1.16 -6.82
C GLU A 208 14.67 -0.13 -6.12
N TYR A 209 14.67 -0.15 -4.78
CA TYR A 209 14.90 -1.36 -4.00
C TYR A 209 13.83 -2.42 -4.32
N LEU A 210 12.55 -2.05 -4.28
CA LEU A 210 11.47 -2.97 -4.64
C LEU A 210 11.59 -3.48 -6.09
N ALA A 211 11.98 -2.61 -7.03
CA ALA A 211 12.19 -2.98 -8.42
C ALA A 211 13.35 -3.98 -8.60
N GLN A 212 14.44 -3.85 -7.83
CA GLN A 212 15.56 -4.79 -7.82
C GLN A 212 15.17 -6.14 -7.20
N VAL A 213 14.39 -6.11 -6.11
CA VAL A 213 13.84 -7.33 -5.51
C VAL A 213 12.93 -8.04 -6.51
N ALA A 214 11.98 -7.33 -7.13
CA ALA A 214 11.09 -7.91 -8.13
C ALA A 214 11.87 -8.51 -9.32
N ASP A 215 12.90 -7.80 -9.81
CA ASP A 215 13.80 -8.29 -10.86
C ASP A 215 14.49 -9.60 -10.46
N THR A 216 15.08 -9.64 -9.26
CA THR A 216 15.70 -10.86 -8.71
C THR A 216 14.70 -12.02 -8.64
N LEU A 217 13.50 -11.75 -8.14
CA LEU A 217 12.49 -12.77 -7.88
C LEU A 217 11.92 -13.40 -9.16
N VAL A 218 11.68 -12.61 -10.22
CA VAL A 218 11.14 -13.16 -11.48
C VAL A 218 12.14 -14.06 -12.21
N HIS A 219 13.43 -13.97 -11.88
CA HIS A 219 14.50 -14.80 -12.44
C HIS A 219 14.85 -16.03 -11.59
N LEU A 220 14.22 -16.22 -10.43
CA LEU A 220 14.52 -17.38 -9.59
C LEU A 220 14.14 -18.69 -10.29
N PRO A 221 15.03 -19.69 -10.31
CA PRO A 221 14.76 -20.93 -11.03
C PRO A 221 13.65 -21.73 -10.34
N GLY A 222 12.60 -22.08 -11.09
CA GLY A 222 11.48 -22.89 -10.58
C GLY A 222 10.30 -22.08 -10.03
N VAL A 223 10.47 -20.76 -9.89
CA VAL A 223 9.41 -19.87 -9.38
C VAL A 223 8.19 -19.83 -10.29
N LYS A 224 7.02 -20.00 -9.68
CA LYS A 224 5.72 -20.01 -10.38
C LYS A 224 4.88 -18.81 -9.99
N ARG A 225 4.93 -18.39 -8.72
CA ARG A 225 4.15 -17.25 -8.21
C ARG A 225 4.96 -16.41 -7.23
N LEU A 226 4.88 -15.09 -7.40
CA LEU A 226 5.30 -14.12 -6.40
C LEU A 226 4.05 -13.52 -5.78
N PHE A 227 3.98 -13.55 -4.45
CA PHE A 227 2.88 -12.97 -3.68
C PHE A 227 3.39 -11.77 -2.90
N PHE A 228 3.00 -10.58 -3.33
CA PHE A 228 3.21 -9.33 -2.59
C PHE A 228 1.92 -9.01 -1.85
N GLY A 229 1.84 -9.43 -0.59
CA GLY A 229 0.66 -9.31 0.22
C GLY A 229 0.64 -8.03 1.04
N ASP A 230 -0.57 -7.53 1.28
CA ASP A 230 -0.81 -6.43 2.22
C ASP A 230 -0.11 -5.11 1.83
N MET A 231 -0.01 -4.86 0.53
CA MET A 231 0.63 -3.69 -0.04
C MET A 231 -0.19 -2.43 0.26
N ARG A 232 0.44 -1.42 0.85
CA ARG A 232 -0.12 -0.06 0.93
C ARG A 232 0.00 0.62 -0.43
N THR A 233 -1.02 1.40 -0.82
CA THR A 233 -1.09 2.03 -2.14
C THR A 233 -0.97 3.55 -2.09
N ASN A 234 -0.17 4.12 -2.99
CA ASN A 234 -0.10 5.58 -3.16
C ASN A 234 -1.32 6.14 -3.91
N ALA A 235 -1.95 5.32 -4.77
CA ALA A 235 -2.99 5.75 -5.69
C ALA A 235 -4.23 6.32 -4.98
N THR A 236 -4.57 5.78 -3.80
CA THR A 236 -5.68 6.23 -2.97
C THR A 236 -5.22 6.73 -1.61
N ASN A 237 -3.94 7.08 -1.44
CA ASN A 237 -3.41 7.49 -0.13
C ASN A 237 -4.11 8.75 0.40
N LYS A 238 -4.50 9.69 -0.47
CA LYS A 238 -5.28 10.86 -0.06
C LYS A 238 -6.58 10.49 0.67
N HIS A 239 -7.25 9.40 0.28
CA HIS A 239 -8.44 8.92 0.98
C HIS A 239 -8.08 8.45 2.39
N PHE A 240 -7.00 7.68 2.55
CA PHE A 240 -6.53 7.24 3.86
C PHE A 240 -6.11 8.40 4.77
N LEU A 241 -5.39 9.39 4.21
CA LEU A 241 -5.03 10.61 4.94
C LEU A 241 -6.28 11.39 5.37
N ALA A 242 -7.31 11.49 4.52
CA ALA A 242 -8.58 12.12 4.87
C ALA A 242 -9.29 11.36 6.01
N ALA A 243 -9.29 10.02 5.96
CA ALA A 243 -9.83 9.17 7.02
C ALA A 243 -9.20 9.50 8.38
N ARG A 244 -7.85 9.51 8.42
CA ARG A 244 -7.07 9.81 9.62
C ARG A 244 -7.28 11.24 10.08
N ALA A 245 -7.29 12.20 9.16
CA ALA A 245 -7.48 13.60 9.47
C ALA A 245 -8.85 13.85 10.13
N VAL A 246 -9.94 13.36 9.52
CA VAL A 246 -11.29 13.55 10.07
C VAL A 246 -11.46 12.82 11.41
N ARG A 247 -10.92 11.60 11.57
CA ARG A 247 -10.97 10.90 12.85
C ARG A 247 -10.19 11.62 13.96
N THR A 248 -9.06 12.25 13.60
CA THR A 248 -8.26 13.04 14.56
C THR A 248 -8.94 14.37 14.92
N LEU A 249 -9.54 15.05 13.95
CA LEU A 249 -10.14 16.38 14.13
C LEU A 249 -11.57 16.32 14.68
N GLY A 250 -12.25 15.17 14.51
CA GLY A 250 -13.63 14.95 14.92
C GLY A 250 -14.65 15.65 14.02
N ASP A 251 -15.91 15.64 14.46
CA ASP A 251 -17.05 16.11 13.65
C ASP A 251 -17.05 17.60 13.34
N ASN A 252 -16.23 18.40 14.05
CA ASN A 252 -16.12 19.85 13.82
C ASN A 252 -14.99 20.22 12.85
N ALA A 253 -14.38 19.24 12.18
CA ALA A 253 -13.30 19.47 11.23
C ALA A 253 -13.72 20.43 10.11
N THR A 254 -12.88 21.42 9.83
CA THR A 254 -13.05 22.34 8.71
C THR A 254 -12.26 21.84 7.51
N LYS A 255 -12.60 22.29 6.31
CA LYS A 255 -11.86 21.94 5.08
C LYS A 255 -10.38 22.24 5.21
N ASP A 256 -10.05 23.41 5.76
CA ASP A 256 -8.67 23.83 5.92
C ASP A 256 -7.93 23.03 7.00
N SER A 257 -8.57 22.71 8.12
CA SER A 257 -7.93 21.86 9.14
C SER A 257 -7.71 20.43 8.63
N VAL A 258 -8.64 19.89 7.83
CA VAL A 258 -8.46 18.58 7.17
C VAL A 258 -7.31 18.65 6.16
N ARG A 259 -7.25 19.67 5.29
CA ARG A 259 -6.12 19.83 4.33
C ARG A 259 -4.78 19.92 5.05
N GLN A 260 -4.70 20.75 6.09
CA GLN A 260 -3.49 20.90 6.89
C GLN A 260 -3.11 19.56 7.52
N LYS A 261 -4.06 18.86 8.13
CA LYS A 261 -3.78 17.59 8.78
C LYS A 261 -3.35 16.51 7.80
N MET A 262 -3.97 16.44 6.61
CA MET A 262 -3.56 15.53 5.55
C MET A 262 -2.12 15.79 5.11
N ALA A 263 -1.74 17.07 4.90
CA ALA A 263 -0.37 17.44 4.54
C ALA A 263 0.65 17.09 5.63
N GLU A 264 0.32 17.33 6.90
CA GLU A 264 1.15 16.93 8.05
C GLU A 264 1.37 15.42 8.10
N LEU A 265 0.32 14.63 7.84
CA LEU A 265 0.40 13.17 7.84
C LEU A 265 1.21 12.65 6.64
N GLU A 266 1.05 13.26 5.46
CA GLU A 266 1.81 12.91 4.26
C GLU A 266 3.32 13.16 4.42
N GLU A 267 3.71 14.28 5.06
CA GLU A 267 5.12 14.60 5.32
C GLU A 267 5.81 13.62 6.29
N ARG A 268 5.01 12.93 7.11
CA ARG A 268 5.44 11.95 8.10
C ARG A 268 5.30 10.51 7.62
N GLU A 269 4.95 10.28 6.36
CA GLU A 269 4.89 8.93 5.81
C GLU A 269 6.31 8.36 5.66
N GLU A 270 6.61 7.35 6.48
CA GLU A 270 7.91 6.68 6.55
C GLU A 270 7.87 5.29 5.92
N GLU A 271 6.70 4.85 5.44
CA GLU A 271 6.52 3.59 4.73
C GLU A 271 6.39 3.79 3.22
N LEU A 272 6.81 2.77 2.47
CA LEU A 272 6.67 2.69 1.03
C LEU A 272 5.21 2.38 0.66
N LEU A 273 4.63 3.25 -0.18
CA LEU A 273 3.31 3.14 -0.77
C LEU A 273 3.47 2.87 -2.25
N VAL A 274 2.88 1.79 -2.77
CA VAL A 274 3.10 1.30 -4.13
C VAL A 274 1.79 1.17 -4.88
N GLU A 275 1.65 1.86 -6.00
CA GLU A 275 0.47 1.77 -6.86
C GLU A 275 0.40 0.40 -7.56
N PRO A 276 -0.80 -0.16 -7.79
CA PRO A 276 -0.96 -1.42 -8.53
C PRO A 276 -0.27 -1.46 -9.89
N ALA A 277 -0.21 -0.31 -10.57
CA ALA A 277 0.46 -0.15 -11.86
C ALA A 277 1.95 -0.51 -11.83
N PHE A 278 2.62 -0.42 -10.67
CA PHE A 278 4.00 -0.91 -10.51
C PHE A 278 4.09 -2.41 -10.86
N PHE A 279 3.19 -3.21 -10.30
CA PHE A 279 3.18 -4.66 -10.48
C PHE A 279 2.65 -5.06 -11.84
N THR A 280 1.55 -4.45 -12.31
CA THR A 280 0.99 -4.80 -13.62
C THR A 280 1.94 -4.41 -14.76
N ALA A 281 2.82 -3.43 -14.58
CA ALA A 281 3.86 -3.09 -15.56
C ALA A 281 4.98 -4.16 -15.68
N LEU A 282 5.09 -5.10 -14.72
CA LEU A 282 6.05 -6.20 -14.79
C LEU A 282 5.78 -7.12 -16.00
N GLN A 283 4.52 -7.24 -16.44
CA GLN A 283 4.18 -7.99 -17.65
C GLN A 283 4.80 -7.36 -18.91
N ASP A 284 4.86 -6.03 -18.99
CA ASP A 284 5.46 -5.31 -20.11
C ASP A 284 7.00 -5.28 -20.00
N ARG A 285 7.53 -5.21 -18.76
CA ARG A 285 8.98 -5.18 -18.49
C ARG A 285 9.64 -6.54 -18.70
N PHE A 286 8.95 -7.63 -18.38
CA PHE A 286 9.46 -9.00 -18.47
C PHE A 286 8.50 -9.91 -19.27
N PRO A 287 8.22 -9.62 -20.55
CA PRO A 287 7.17 -10.31 -21.33
C PRO A 287 7.42 -11.80 -21.47
N ASP A 288 8.68 -12.23 -21.47
CA ASP A 288 9.06 -13.64 -21.59
C ASP A 288 8.92 -14.41 -20.27
N LEU A 289 9.01 -13.72 -19.12
CA LEU A 289 8.98 -14.34 -17.79
C LEU A 289 7.64 -14.19 -17.08
N VAL A 290 7.01 -13.02 -17.15
CA VAL A 290 5.77 -12.73 -16.43
C VAL A 290 4.57 -13.11 -17.30
N HIS A 291 3.85 -14.13 -16.87
CA HIS A 291 2.66 -14.63 -17.55
C HIS A 291 1.43 -13.77 -17.29
N HIS A 292 1.18 -13.40 -16.03
CA HIS A 292 0.00 -12.62 -15.62
C HIS A 292 0.23 -11.91 -14.28
N VAL A 293 -0.51 -10.85 -14.01
CA VAL A 293 -0.51 -10.15 -12.72
C VAL A 293 -1.94 -9.94 -12.26
N GLU A 294 -2.26 -10.41 -11.05
CA GLU A 294 -3.53 -10.11 -10.37
C GLU A 294 -3.30 -8.98 -9.35
N ILE A 295 -4.24 -8.05 -9.28
CA ILE A 295 -4.31 -7.03 -8.22
C ILE A 295 -5.61 -7.26 -7.46
N LEU A 296 -5.51 -7.80 -6.25
CA LEU A 296 -6.63 -8.33 -5.49
C LEU A 296 -6.91 -7.42 -4.29
N PRO A 297 -8.13 -6.84 -4.16
CA PRO A 297 -8.55 -6.18 -2.93
C PRO A 297 -8.72 -7.21 -1.80
N LYS A 298 -8.64 -6.76 -0.54
CA LYS A 298 -8.93 -7.62 0.62
C LYS A 298 -10.39 -8.07 0.63
N ASN A 299 -10.63 -9.36 0.87
CA ASN A 299 -11.97 -9.92 1.02
C ASN A 299 -12.30 -10.13 2.50
N MET A 300 -12.58 -9.01 3.18
CA MET A 300 -12.91 -8.97 4.60
C MET A 300 -14.25 -8.27 4.81
N HIS A 301 -15.00 -8.66 5.85
CA HIS A 301 -16.15 -7.94 6.35
C HIS A 301 -15.74 -6.76 7.25
N ALA A 302 -14.71 -6.96 8.08
CA ALA A 302 -14.16 -5.89 8.92
C ALA A 302 -13.77 -4.68 8.07
N THR A 303 -14.08 -3.47 8.55
CA THR A 303 -13.73 -2.21 7.88
C THR A 303 -12.72 -1.46 8.73
N ASN A 304 -11.45 -1.62 8.37
CA ASN A 304 -10.31 -0.99 8.99
C ASN A 304 -9.29 -0.61 7.91
N GLU A 305 -8.15 -0.06 8.29
CA GLU A 305 -7.13 0.38 7.34
C GLU A 305 -6.56 -0.75 6.48
N LEU A 306 -6.50 -1.99 7.00
CA LEU A 306 -5.95 -3.14 6.29
C LEU A 306 -6.88 -3.52 5.14
N SER A 307 -8.18 -3.55 5.41
CA SER A 307 -9.17 -3.98 4.42
C SER A 307 -9.61 -2.89 3.45
N ALA A 308 -9.42 -1.61 3.80
CA ALA A 308 -9.83 -0.47 3.00
C ALA A 308 -8.72 0.08 2.08
N TYR A 309 -7.45 0.03 2.50
CA TYR A 309 -6.35 0.73 1.82
C TYR A 309 -5.15 -0.14 1.45
N ARG A 310 -5.29 -1.47 1.58
CA ARG A 310 -4.27 -2.44 1.16
C ARG A 310 -4.79 -3.41 0.10
N TYR A 311 -3.87 -4.01 -0.64
CA TYR A 311 -4.15 -4.98 -1.68
C TYR A 311 -3.08 -6.07 -1.72
N ALA A 312 -3.33 -7.15 -2.46
CA ALA A 312 -2.31 -8.13 -2.81
C ALA A 312 -2.01 -8.05 -4.31
N ALA A 313 -0.73 -8.15 -4.68
CA ALA A 313 -0.31 -8.38 -6.05
C ALA A 313 0.22 -9.81 -6.20
N VAL A 314 -0.34 -10.56 -7.15
CA VAL A 314 0.12 -11.92 -7.49
C VAL A 314 0.73 -11.91 -8.88
N VAL A 315 2.04 -12.11 -8.96
CA VAL A 315 2.77 -12.20 -10.22
C VAL A 315 2.92 -13.67 -10.59
N HIS A 316 2.28 -14.09 -11.68
CA HIS A 316 2.38 -15.44 -12.21
C HIS A 316 3.53 -15.49 -13.20
N ILE A 317 4.42 -16.46 -13.01
CA ILE A 317 5.62 -16.66 -13.82
C ILE A 317 5.31 -17.72 -14.87
N ARG A 318 5.82 -17.49 -16.09
CA ARG A 318 5.58 -18.33 -17.25
C ARG A 318 6.26 -19.69 -17.06
N HIS A 319 5.47 -20.74 -17.19
CA HIS A 319 5.95 -22.12 -17.14
C HIS A 319 5.06 -23.00 -18.04
N HIS A 320 5.46 -24.25 -18.26
CA HIS A 320 4.76 -25.16 -19.18
C HIS A 320 3.27 -25.39 -18.81
N ASP A 321 2.96 -25.47 -17.51
CA ASP A 321 1.59 -25.66 -17.00
C ASP A 321 0.82 -24.35 -16.75
N SER A 322 1.22 -23.22 -17.34
CA SER A 322 0.53 -21.94 -17.09
C SER A 322 -0.93 -22.02 -17.55
N VAL A 323 -1.85 -21.66 -16.66
CA VAL A 323 -3.28 -21.71 -16.95
C VAL A 323 -3.69 -20.58 -17.89
N PRO A 324 -4.70 -20.75 -18.77
CA PRO A 324 -5.12 -19.70 -19.68
C PRO A 324 -5.55 -18.42 -18.98
N VAL A 325 -5.20 -17.27 -19.55
CA VAL A 325 -5.72 -15.96 -19.14
C VAL A 325 -6.89 -15.59 -20.06
N HIS A 326 -8.06 -15.41 -19.49
CA HIS A 326 -9.25 -15.01 -20.23
C HIS A 326 -9.26 -13.49 -20.45
N THR A 327 -9.56 -13.07 -21.68
CA THR A 327 -9.69 -11.65 -22.02
C THR A 327 -11.16 -11.32 -22.21
N ILE A 328 -11.62 -10.24 -21.56
CA ILE A 328 -12.94 -9.67 -21.81
C ILE A 328 -12.79 -8.58 -22.88
N GLU A 329 -13.66 -8.59 -23.88
CA GLU A 329 -13.66 -7.56 -24.93
C GLU A 329 -13.88 -6.17 -24.33
N LYS A 330 -13.13 -5.17 -24.81
CA LYS A 330 -13.18 -3.80 -24.26
C LYS A 330 -14.59 -3.21 -24.27
N GLY A 331 -15.40 -3.53 -25.28
CA GLY A 331 -16.79 -3.06 -25.40
C GLY A 331 -17.81 -3.83 -24.55
N ALA A 332 -17.42 -4.93 -23.91
CA ALA A 332 -18.32 -5.75 -23.07
C ALA A 332 -18.40 -5.27 -21.62
N TRP A 333 -17.52 -4.35 -21.20
CA TRP A 333 -17.52 -3.78 -19.86
C TRP A 333 -18.69 -2.82 -19.68
N VAL A 334 -19.47 -3.04 -18.63
CA VAL A 334 -20.56 -2.15 -18.22
C VAL A 334 -20.09 -1.32 -17.03
N ASP A 335 -20.03 -0.01 -17.19
CA ASP A 335 -19.65 0.89 -16.10
C ASP A 335 -20.81 1.02 -15.10
N PHE A 336 -20.54 0.68 -13.84
CA PHE A 336 -21.51 0.65 -12.74
C PHE A 336 -22.10 2.04 -12.47
N GLY A 337 -21.23 3.06 -12.36
CA GLY A 337 -21.62 4.44 -12.09
C GLY A 337 -22.38 5.08 -13.25
N ALA A 338 -21.87 4.96 -14.48
CA ALA A 338 -22.50 5.52 -15.68
C ALA A 338 -23.86 4.86 -15.98
N SER A 339 -24.01 3.57 -15.66
CA SER A 339 -25.27 2.84 -15.78
C SER A 339 -26.22 3.08 -14.60
N ARG A 340 -25.80 3.88 -13.60
CA ARG A 340 -26.54 4.16 -12.36
C ARG A 340 -26.98 2.87 -11.64
N MET A 341 -26.09 1.88 -11.64
CA MET A 341 -26.34 0.63 -10.95
C MET A 341 -26.27 0.82 -9.42
N ASP A 342 -26.95 -0.08 -8.75
CA ASP A 342 -26.91 -0.34 -7.31
C ASP A 342 -26.87 -1.86 -7.09
N ARG A 343 -26.83 -2.31 -5.83
CA ARG A 343 -26.82 -3.75 -5.48
C ARG A 343 -27.96 -4.52 -6.16
N ASN A 344 -29.17 -3.95 -6.15
CA ASN A 344 -30.39 -4.62 -6.61
C ASN A 344 -30.47 -4.72 -8.13
N SER A 345 -30.17 -3.63 -8.84
CA SER A 345 -30.14 -3.59 -10.29
C SER A 345 -28.99 -4.44 -10.86
N LEU A 346 -27.83 -4.47 -10.18
CA LEU A 346 -26.75 -5.40 -10.54
C LEU A 346 -27.20 -6.86 -10.38
N LEU A 347 -27.83 -7.24 -9.26
CA LEU A 347 -28.35 -8.60 -9.08
C LEU A 347 -29.35 -8.99 -10.18
N GLN A 348 -30.27 -8.09 -10.53
CA GLN A 348 -31.22 -8.33 -11.61
C GLN A 348 -30.53 -8.48 -12.97
N PHE A 349 -29.50 -7.65 -13.23
CA PHE A 349 -28.70 -7.71 -14.45
C PHE A 349 -27.97 -9.06 -14.56
N LEU A 350 -27.35 -9.53 -13.48
CA LEU A 350 -26.70 -10.83 -13.42
C LEU A 350 -27.69 -11.98 -13.66
N ARG A 351 -28.85 -11.96 -12.98
CA ARG A 351 -29.88 -13.00 -13.15
C ARG A 351 -30.43 -13.08 -14.58
N ARG A 352 -30.59 -11.93 -15.26
CA ARG A 352 -30.98 -11.89 -16.68
C ARG A 352 -29.88 -12.40 -17.60
N SER A 353 -28.63 -12.33 -17.15
CA SER A 353 -27.44 -12.71 -17.91
C SER A 353 -26.91 -14.10 -17.57
N LYS A 354 -27.69 -14.95 -16.87
CA LYS A 354 -27.27 -16.29 -16.42
C LYS A 354 -26.76 -17.23 -17.54
N GLY A 355 -27.15 -16.98 -18.80
CA GLY A 355 -26.66 -17.72 -19.96
C GLY A 355 -25.32 -17.22 -20.52
N SER A 356 -24.83 -16.08 -20.08
CA SER A 356 -23.57 -15.47 -20.55
C SER A 356 -22.36 -16.17 -19.93
N SER A 357 -21.30 -16.36 -20.70
CA SER A 357 -20.05 -16.94 -20.19
C SER A 357 -19.35 -16.03 -19.17
N ALA A 358 -19.47 -14.71 -19.35
CA ALA A 358 -18.97 -13.70 -18.43
C ALA A 358 -19.82 -12.42 -18.50
N VAL A 359 -19.90 -11.71 -17.38
CA VAL A 359 -20.50 -10.38 -17.21
C VAL A 359 -19.47 -9.51 -16.50
N ALA A 360 -18.96 -8.49 -17.19
CA ALA A 360 -17.90 -7.63 -16.69
C ALA A 360 -18.44 -6.25 -16.30
N ILE A 361 -18.24 -5.87 -15.05
CA ILE A 361 -18.70 -4.62 -14.46
C ILE A 361 -17.47 -3.82 -14.04
N SER A 362 -17.33 -2.61 -14.55
CA SER A 362 -16.23 -1.71 -14.17
C SER A 362 -16.68 -0.61 -13.24
N ASN A 363 -15.72 0.01 -12.54
CA ASN A 363 -15.92 1.27 -11.81
C ASN A 363 -17.00 1.17 -10.70
N ILE A 364 -16.99 0.07 -9.95
CA ILE A 364 -17.87 -0.14 -8.80
C ILE A 364 -17.30 0.64 -7.61
N PRO A 365 -17.96 1.70 -7.11
CA PRO A 365 -17.45 2.45 -5.97
C PRO A 365 -17.25 1.54 -4.76
N PHE A 366 -16.08 1.62 -4.13
CA PHE A 366 -15.73 0.73 -3.02
C PHE A 366 -16.36 1.23 -1.72
N ALA A 367 -17.23 0.41 -1.13
CA ALA A 367 -18.02 0.81 0.05
C ALA A 367 -17.16 1.23 1.25
N LYS A 368 -15.95 0.67 1.40
CA LYS A 368 -15.07 0.94 2.54
C LYS A 368 -14.32 2.27 2.47
N THR A 369 -14.36 2.96 1.34
CA THR A 369 -13.62 4.22 1.12
C THR A 369 -14.47 5.33 0.50
N VAL A 370 -15.79 5.09 0.34
CA VAL A 370 -16.68 6.03 -0.35
C VAL A 370 -16.82 7.35 0.39
N PHE A 371 -16.79 7.34 1.73
CA PHE A 371 -16.85 8.54 2.55
C PHE A 371 -15.60 9.42 2.35
N GLU A 372 -14.42 8.82 2.45
CA GLU A 372 -13.14 9.52 2.28
C GLU A 372 -12.93 10.02 0.86
N ARG A 373 -13.40 9.26 -0.13
CA ARG A 373 -13.44 9.71 -1.52
C ARG A 373 -14.22 11.00 -1.66
N GLN A 374 -15.41 11.10 -1.05
CA GLN A 374 -16.23 12.32 -1.10
C GLN A 374 -15.57 13.49 -0.36
N ILE A 375 -14.87 13.23 0.75
CA ILE A 375 -14.06 14.27 1.42
C ILE A 375 -13.02 14.83 0.45
N VAL A 376 -12.22 13.96 -0.19
CA VAL A 376 -11.16 14.39 -1.10
C VAL A 376 -11.72 15.11 -2.33
N GLU A 377 -12.77 14.56 -2.97
CA GLU A 377 -13.47 15.22 -4.08
C GLU A 377 -13.95 16.63 -3.66
N SER A 378 -14.56 16.76 -2.47
CA SER A 378 -15.02 18.06 -1.94
C SER A 378 -13.89 19.04 -1.58
N LEU A 379 -12.69 18.57 -1.26
CA LEU A 379 -11.53 19.42 -0.99
C LEU A 379 -10.86 19.92 -2.26
N GLU A 380 -10.99 19.19 -3.38
CA GLU A 380 -10.44 19.56 -4.68
C GLU A 380 -11.39 20.46 -5.50
N GLU A 381 -12.70 20.40 -5.24
CA GLU A 381 -13.67 21.33 -5.83
C GLU A 381 -13.45 22.77 -5.32
N GLU A 382 -12.90 23.65 -6.18
CA GLU A 382 -12.73 25.08 -5.88
C GLU A 382 -14.06 25.73 -5.46
N ASP A 383 -14.15 26.10 -4.17
CA ASP A 383 -14.98 27.15 -3.55
C ASP A 383 -16.47 27.29 -3.93
N LYS A 384 -17.07 26.29 -4.59
CA LYS A 384 -18.49 26.32 -5.00
C LYS A 384 -19.44 26.16 -3.82
N SER A 385 -19.00 25.48 -2.76
CA SER A 385 -19.78 25.24 -1.55
C SER A 385 -19.17 25.97 -0.36
N LYS A 386 -19.89 26.97 0.16
CA LYS A 386 -19.58 27.67 1.42
C LYS A 386 -19.79 26.81 2.68
N LEU A 387 -20.20 25.55 2.52
CA LEU A 387 -20.34 24.64 3.66
C LEU A 387 -18.96 24.29 4.19
N ASP A 388 -18.81 24.39 5.51
CA ASP A 388 -17.60 24.06 6.24
C ASP A 388 -17.95 23.55 7.66
N GLY A 389 -16.96 23.03 8.39
CA GLY A 389 -17.13 22.49 9.73
C GLY A 389 -18.08 21.29 9.77
N ALA A 390 -18.83 21.16 10.86
CA ALA A 390 -19.77 20.05 11.08
C ALA A 390 -20.86 19.92 9.99
N ALA A 391 -21.31 21.04 9.42
CA ALA A 391 -22.30 21.01 8.34
C ALA A 391 -21.72 20.39 7.05
N TRP A 392 -20.45 20.66 6.76
CA TRP A 392 -19.75 20.05 5.64
C TRP A 392 -19.58 18.54 5.85
N ILE A 393 -19.01 18.11 6.98
CA ILE A 393 -18.83 16.69 7.29
C ILE A 393 -20.15 15.92 7.26
N SER A 394 -21.22 16.47 7.84
CA SER A 394 -22.54 15.84 7.82
C SER A 394 -23.11 15.71 6.41
N THR A 395 -22.89 16.72 5.54
CA THR A 395 -23.36 16.67 4.15
C THR A 395 -22.62 15.59 3.37
N ILE A 396 -21.28 15.56 3.48
CA ILE A 396 -20.44 14.54 2.85
C ILE A 396 -20.81 13.13 3.30
N ARG A 397 -21.09 12.93 4.59
CA ARG A 397 -21.55 11.65 5.11
C ARG A 397 -22.88 11.21 4.48
N SER A 398 -23.86 12.12 4.43
CA SER A 398 -25.15 11.84 3.78
C SER A 398 -25.01 11.53 2.29
N GLU A 399 -24.12 12.22 1.58
CA GLU A 399 -23.85 11.97 0.17
C GLU A 399 -23.18 10.61 -0.04
N ALA A 400 -22.20 10.26 0.80
CA ALA A 400 -21.55 8.96 0.81
C ALA A 400 -22.55 7.82 1.06
N ASP A 401 -23.41 7.95 2.07
CA ASP A 401 -24.45 6.96 2.41
C ASP A 401 -25.48 6.75 1.29
N SER A 402 -25.74 7.80 0.49
CA SER A 402 -26.65 7.74 -0.65
C SER A 402 -26.01 7.16 -1.93
N ARG A 403 -24.67 7.09 -1.98
CA ARG A 403 -23.94 6.65 -3.16
C ARG A 403 -23.89 5.13 -3.21
N ALA A 404 -24.44 4.56 -4.29
CA ALA A 404 -24.33 3.13 -4.55
C ALA A 404 -22.86 2.70 -4.58
N SER A 405 -22.51 1.80 -3.67
CA SER A 405 -21.17 1.25 -3.48
C SER A 405 -21.28 -0.18 -2.99
N LEU A 406 -20.22 -0.98 -3.21
CA LEU A 406 -20.20 -2.39 -2.82
C LEU A 406 -18.82 -2.74 -2.23
N SER A 407 -18.81 -3.65 -1.26
CA SER A 407 -17.61 -4.32 -0.76
C SER A 407 -17.34 -5.62 -1.55
N VAL A 408 -16.15 -6.21 -1.37
CA VAL A 408 -15.83 -7.51 -1.97
C VAL A 408 -16.76 -8.62 -1.46
N PRO A 409 -17.09 -8.71 -0.15
CA PRO A 409 -18.13 -9.63 0.32
C PRO A 409 -19.50 -9.42 -0.35
N ASP A 410 -19.96 -8.18 -0.53
CA ASP A 410 -21.23 -7.91 -1.23
C ASP A 410 -21.23 -8.47 -2.66
N LEU A 411 -20.11 -8.32 -3.37
CA LEU A 411 -19.96 -8.86 -4.73
C LEU A 411 -19.98 -10.40 -4.73
N HIS A 412 -19.35 -11.05 -3.74
CA HIS A 412 -19.40 -12.49 -3.59
C HIS A 412 -20.82 -12.99 -3.32
N GLU A 413 -21.58 -12.32 -2.45
CA GLU A 413 -22.99 -12.64 -2.20
C GLU A 413 -23.82 -12.51 -3.49
N LEU A 414 -23.64 -11.41 -4.24
CA LEU A 414 -24.32 -11.20 -5.52
C LEU A 414 -23.99 -12.29 -6.55
N ALA A 415 -22.72 -12.69 -6.62
CA ALA A 415 -22.28 -13.77 -7.51
C ALA A 415 -22.96 -15.09 -7.12
N GLN A 416 -22.94 -15.44 -5.83
CA GLN A 416 -23.59 -16.65 -5.30
C GLN A 416 -25.10 -16.64 -5.58
N ASP A 417 -25.80 -15.55 -5.30
CA ASP A 417 -27.25 -15.39 -5.50
C ASP A 417 -27.68 -15.45 -6.98
N ALA A 418 -26.78 -15.06 -7.89
CA ALA A 418 -27.00 -15.13 -9.32
C ALA A 418 -26.47 -16.45 -9.94
N GLY A 419 -25.71 -17.25 -9.18
CA GLY A 419 -25.12 -18.51 -9.60
C GLY A 419 -23.81 -18.39 -10.37
N PHE A 420 -23.11 -17.25 -10.29
CA PHE A 420 -21.83 -17.01 -10.94
C PHE A 420 -20.64 -17.28 -10.00
N ARG A 421 -19.47 -17.54 -10.60
CA ARG A 421 -18.18 -17.31 -9.95
C ARG A 421 -17.78 -15.84 -10.10
N LEU A 422 -16.85 -15.37 -9.27
CA LEU A 422 -16.45 -13.97 -9.24
C LEU A 422 -14.92 -13.86 -9.21
N GLU A 423 -14.40 -12.98 -10.05
CA GLU A 423 -13.05 -12.43 -9.93
C GLU A 423 -13.16 -10.90 -9.79
N VAL A 424 -12.38 -10.31 -8.88
CA VAL A 424 -12.39 -8.87 -8.58
C VAL A 424 -10.98 -8.32 -8.73
N SER A 425 -10.85 -7.12 -9.28
CA SER A 425 -9.59 -6.42 -9.38
C SER A 425 -9.65 -4.99 -8.86
N ALA A 426 -8.55 -4.58 -8.23
CA ALA A 426 -8.27 -3.20 -7.83
C ALA A 426 -7.15 -2.56 -8.70
N ALA A 427 -6.91 -3.06 -9.91
CA ALA A 427 -5.79 -2.61 -10.76
C ALA A 427 -5.88 -1.15 -11.24
N ARG A 428 -7.07 -0.52 -11.18
CA ARG A 428 -7.33 0.86 -11.62
C ARG A 428 -7.58 1.84 -10.48
N GLN A 429 -6.91 1.62 -9.35
CA GLN A 429 -7.06 2.47 -8.16
C GLN A 429 -6.84 3.95 -8.45
N TRP A 430 -5.92 4.32 -9.37
CA TRP A 430 -5.65 5.72 -9.67
C TRP A 430 -6.71 6.32 -10.60
N SER A 431 -6.95 5.70 -11.75
CA SER A 431 -7.87 6.25 -12.75
C SER A 431 -9.35 6.20 -12.34
N GLN A 432 -9.71 5.35 -11.36
CA GLN A 432 -11.08 5.21 -10.87
C GLN A 432 -11.27 5.58 -9.39
N SER A 433 -10.30 6.27 -8.78
CA SER A 433 -10.37 6.73 -7.39
C SER A 433 -10.72 5.58 -6.42
N GLY A 434 -10.03 4.45 -6.56
CA GLY A 434 -10.20 3.27 -5.70
C GLY A 434 -11.41 2.39 -6.00
N ALA A 435 -12.16 2.63 -7.07
CA ALA A 435 -13.24 1.73 -7.48
C ALA A 435 -12.72 0.35 -7.91
N LEU A 436 -13.60 -0.65 -7.82
CA LEU A 436 -13.32 -2.03 -8.16
C LEU A 436 -13.86 -2.39 -9.54
N ASP A 437 -13.20 -3.33 -10.19
CA ASP A 437 -13.70 -4.03 -11.36
C ASP A 437 -14.04 -5.47 -11.00
N ALA A 438 -15.14 -6.00 -11.53
CA ALA A 438 -15.61 -7.35 -11.24
C ALA A 438 -16.00 -8.09 -12.52
N VAL A 439 -15.65 -9.37 -12.60
CA VAL A 439 -16.13 -10.26 -13.65
C VAL A 439 -16.87 -11.43 -13.01
N PHE A 440 -18.16 -11.50 -13.26
CA PHE A 440 -19.03 -12.60 -12.89
C PHE A 440 -19.03 -13.61 -14.03
N HIS A 441 -18.66 -14.86 -13.79
CA HIS A 441 -18.40 -15.80 -14.89
C HIS A 441 -18.80 -17.26 -14.65
N HIS A 442 -18.90 -17.96 -15.77
CA HIS A 442 -18.98 -19.41 -15.92
C HIS A 442 -17.80 -19.96 -16.75
N LEU A 443 -16.73 -19.16 -16.90
CA LEU A 443 -15.53 -19.56 -17.62
C LEU A 443 -14.90 -20.83 -17.01
N PRO A 444 -14.25 -21.67 -17.83
CA PRO A 444 -13.55 -22.86 -17.35
C PRO A 444 -12.49 -22.49 -16.31
N SER A 445 -12.45 -23.23 -15.21
CA SER A 445 -11.43 -23.09 -14.17
C SER A 445 -10.65 -24.40 -14.03
N PRO A 446 -9.35 -24.37 -13.68
CA PRO A 446 -8.58 -25.56 -13.39
C PRO A 446 -9.15 -26.39 -12.23
N SER A 447 -9.81 -25.73 -11.27
CA SER A 447 -10.56 -26.36 -10.18
C SER A 447 -11.65 -25.43 -9.63
N ASP A 448 -12.52 -25.96 -8.78
CA ASP A 448 -13.55 -25.18 -8.08
C ASP A 448 -12.95 -24.20 -7.06
N THR A 449 -11.74 -24.47 -6.55
CA THR A 449 -11.08 -23.69 -5.49
C THR A 449 -10.07 -22.68 -6.01
N ARG A 450 -9.54 -22.86 -7.23
CA ARG A 450 -8.55 -21.98 -7.84
C ARG A 450 -9.23 -20.84 -8.59
N ARG A 451 -8.67 -19.63 -8.51
CA ARG A 451 -9.13 -18.46 -9.29
C ARG A 451 -8.95 -18.68 -10.79
N THR A 452 -9.88 -18.11 -11.56
CA THR A 452 -9.77 -18.02 -13.02
C THR A 452 -8.98 -16.75 -13.39
N LEU A 453 -7.91 -16.88 -14.17
CA LEU A 453 -7.11 -15.72 -14.53
C LEU A 453 -7.83 -14.88 -15.59
N ILE A 454 -8.08 -13.62 -15.29
CA ILE A 454 -8.77 -12.68 -16.19
C ILE A 454 -7.90 -11.45 -16.40
N LYS A 455 -7.75 -11.02 -17.66
CA LYS A 455 -7.07 -9.79 -18.02
C LYS A 455 -7.98 -8.59 -17.75
N PHE A 456 -7.88 -8.04 -16.54
CA PHE A 456 -8.53 -6.78 -16.16
C PHE A 456 -7.85 -5.57 -16.83
N PRO A 457 -8.58 -4.46 -17.08
CA PRO A 457 -7.96 -3.19 -17.45
C PRO A 457 -7.03 -2.68 -16.32
N THR A 458 -5.96 -1.96 -16.67
CA THR A 458 -4.94 -1.48 -15.73
C THR A 458 -4.55 -0.02 -16.00
N ASP A 459 -3.84 0.59 -15.05
CA ASP A 459 -3.34 1.98 -15.15
C ASP A 459 -1.91 2.10 -15.74
N ASN A 460 -1.27 1.00 -16.17
CA ASN A 460 0.15 0.92 -16.57
C ASN A 460 0.62 2.01 -17.54
N HIS A 461 -0.25 2.44 -18.46
CA HIS A 461 0.09 3.39 -19.51
C HIS A 461 -0.37 4.83 -19.22
N LEU A 462 -0.98 5.07 -18.06
CA LEU A 462 -1.51 6.38 -17.68
C LEU A 462 -0.53 7.18 -16.81
N ARG A 463 0.46 6.51 -16.21
CA ARG A 463 1.35 7.06 -15.18
C ARG A 463 2.81 6.80 -15.56
N SER A 464 3.67 7.75 -15.22
CA SER A 464 5.12 7.55 -15.30
C SER A 464 5.57 6.59 -14.20
N SER A 465 6.57 5.75 -14.48
CA SER A 465 7.17 4.85 -13.47
C SER A 465 7.64 5.60 -12.23
N ALA A 466 8.10 6.85 -12.38
CA ALA A 466 8.53 7.71 -11.29
C ALA A 466 7.40 8.13 -10.31
N THR A 467 6.14 7.88 -10.67
CA THR A 467 4.97 8.26 -9.86
C THR A 467 4.24 7.07 -9.24
N LEU A 468 4.71 5.84 -9.49
CA LEU A 468 4.05 4.62 -9.05
C LEU A 468 4.34 4.24 -7.59
N ALA A 469 5.19 4.99 -6.90
CA ALA A 469 5.40 4.86 -5.46
C ALA A 469 5.83 6.19 -4.84
N ASN A 470 5.62 6.34 -3.53
CA ASN A 470 6.26 7.42 -2.77
C ASN A 470 7.76 7.10 -2.53
N ARG A 471 8.47 8.06 -1.92
CA ARG A 471 9.86 7.89 -1.48
C ARG A 471 9.93 8.16 0.02
N PRO A 472 9.92 7.12 0.87
CA PRO A 472 9.80 7.26 2.33
C PRO A 472 10.82 8.22 2.96
N LEU A 473 12.09 8.12 2.56
CA LEU A 473 13.16 8.96 3.10
C LEU A 473 13.08 10.42 2.66
N GLN A 474 12.29 10.74 1.63
CA GLN A 474 12.25 12.08 1.07
C GLN A 474 11.75 13.10 2.10
N GLY A 475 10.77 12.74 2.94
CA GLY A 475 10.26 13.61 4.00
C GLY A 475 11.32 13.93 5.07
N LEU A 476 12.04 12.90 5.54
CA LEU A 476 13.13 13.05 6.50
C LEU A 476 14.31 13.85 5.92
N GLN A 477 14.69 13.56 4.66
CA GLN A 477 15.74 14.29 3.96
C GLN A 477 15.37 15.77 3.77
N ARG A 478 14.12 16.07 3.39
CA ARG A 478 13.61 17.45 3.29
C ARG A 478 13.68 18.17 4.64
N ARG A 479 13.24 17.53 5.73
CA ARG A 479 13.32 18.10 7.10
C ARG A 479 14.77 18.37 7.51
N ARG A 480 15.69 17.43 7.27
CA ARG A 480 17.12 17.60 7.57
C ARG A 480 17.74 18.73 6.76
N ALA A 481 17.45 18.79 5.47
CA ALA A 481 17.92 19.87 4.60
C ALA A 481 17.35 21.22 5.02
N ALA A 482 16.07 21.31 5.40
CA ALA A 482 15.48 22.54 5.94
C ALA A 482 16.20 23.01 7.21
N LEU A 483 16.55 22.10 8.12
CA LEU A 483 17.36 22.43 9.30
C LEU A 483 18.75 22.92 8.93
N GLN A 484 19.45 22.26 8.01
CA GLN A 484 20.79 22.67 7.54
C GLN A 484 20.78 24.03 6.85
N VAL A 485 19.76 24.30 6.01
CA VAL A 485 19.53 25.61 5.40
C VAL A 485 19.29 26.65 6.49
N ARG A 486 18.45 26.36 7.48
CA ARG A 486 18.17 27.28 8.59
C ARG A 486 19.42 27.58 9.43
N GLU A 487 20.23 26.58 9.77
CA GLU A 487 21.52 26.75 10.44
C GLU A 487 22.48 27.60 9.61
N ARG A 488 22.52 27.39 8.29
CA ARG A 488 23.30 28.21 7.38
C ARG A 488 22.82 29.66 7.37
N LEU A 489 21.52 29.90 7.32
CA LEU A 489 20.96 31.26 7.41
C LEU A 489 21.28 31.92 8.74
N GLN A 490 21.23 31.19 9.86
CA GLN A 490 21.65 31.69 11.18
C GLN A 490 23.12 32.13 11.22
N SER A 491 23.98 31.51 10.42
CA SER A 491 25.40 31.91 10.31
C SER A 491 25.65 33.12 9.41
N LEU A 492 24.71 33.45 8.51
CA LEU A 492 24.89 34.47 7.48
C LEU A 492 24.04 35.73 7.68
N LEU A 493 22.86 35.59 8.29
CA LEU A 493 21.85 36.64 8.36
C LEU A 493 21.47 36.96 9.81
N PRO A 494 21.06 38.21 10.09
CA PRO A 494 20.43 38.56 11.36
C PRO A 494 19.14 37.77 11.61
N THR A 495 18.84 37.47 12.88
CA THR A 495 17.68 36.64 13.28
C THR A 495 16.34 37.10 12.71
N TYR A 496 16.15 38.40 12.46
CA TYR A 496 14.90 38.94 11.91
C TYR A 496 14.71 38.70 10.40
N MET A 497 15.74 38.22 9.69
CA MET A 497 15.71 37.89 8.26
C MET A 497 15.61 36.38 8.01
N ILE A 498 15.57 35.57 9.07
CA ILE A 498 15.52 34.11 8.99
C ILE A 498 14.04 33.68 8.92
N PRO A 499 13.58 33.05 7.81
CA PRO A 499 12.27 32.42 7.72
C PRO A 499 12.16 31.21 8.66
#